data_AF-A0A6B9UEQ2-F1
#
_entry.id   AF-A0A6B9UEQ2-F1
#
_cell.length_a   1.000
_cell.length_b   1.000
_cell.length_c   1.000
_cell.angle_alpha   90.00
_cell.angle_beta   90.00
_cell.angle_gamma   90.00
#
_symmetry.space_group_name_H-M   'P 1'
#
loop_
_entity.id
_entity.type
_entity.pdbx_description
1 polymer ?
#
loop_
_entity_poly.entity_id
_entity_poly.type
_entity_poly.pdbx_seq_one_letter_code
_entity_poly.pdbx_strand_id
1 'polypeptide(L)'
;EDLPRPSISAEPGTVVPLGGHVSFVCRGPVGVQTFRLERESRSIYSDTEDVSQTTPSESEARFHIDSVSEGNAGSYRCVYYKAHKWSEQSDYLELLVKREDGTWALPQSQL
;
A
#
# COMPACT_ATOMS: atom_id res chain seq x y z
N GLU A 1 -15.50 12.80 -16.24
CA GLU A 1 -15.83 12.06 -15.01
C GLU A 1 -14.59 11.87 -14.18
N ASP A 2 -14.68 12.14 -12.88
CA ASP A 2 -13.57 11.92 -11.94
C ASP A 2 -13.33 10.42 -11.75
N LEU A 3 -12.07 10.06 -11.54
CA LEU A 3 -11.71 8.66 -11.29
C LEU A 3 -12.17 8.29 -9.87
N PRO A 4 -12.80 7.12 -9.66
CA PRO A 4 -13.12 6.67 -8.30
C PRO A 4 -11.85 6.52 -7.46
N ARG A 5 -11.97 6.79 -6.16
CA ARG A 5 -10.87 6.63 -5.21
C ARG A 5 -10.48 5.15 -5.09
N PRO A 6 -9.18 4.78 -5.12
CA PRO A 6 -8.76 3.42 -4.86
C PRO A 6 -8.88 3.04 -3.39
N SER A 7 -8.89 1.74 -3.12
CA SER A 7 -8.77 1.19 -1.77
C SER A 7 -7.39 0.56 -1.53
N ILE A 8 -6.97 0.54 -0.27
CA ILE A 8 -5.74 -0.10 0.20
C ILE A 8 -6.07 -1.11 1.31
N SER A 9 -5.38 -2.24 1.32
CA SER A 9 -5.41 -3.22 2.41
C SER A 9 -4.03 -3.87 2.59
N ALA A 10 -3.83 -4.60 3.68
CA ALA A 10 -2.59 -5.33 3.94
C ALA A 10 -2.88 -6.77 4.34
N GLU A 11 -2.15 -7.71 3.73
CA GLU A 11 -2.25 -9.15 3.99
C GLU A 11 -0.91 -9.65 4.58
N PRO A 12 -0.90 -10.45 5.68
CA PRO A 12 -2.06 -10.96 6.41
C PRO A 12 -2.71 -9.93 7.37
N GLY A 13 -2.10 -8.75 7.52
CA GLY A 13 -2.64 -7.67 8.34
C GLY A 13 -1.68 -6.48 8.40
N THR A 14 -2.02 -5.49 9.24
CA THR A 14 -1.27 -4.25 9.40
C THR A 14 -0.19 -4.30 10.49
N VAL A 15 -0.13 -5.39 11.25
CA VAL A 15 0.81 -5.58 12.36
C VAL A 15 1.70 -6.76 12.05
N VAL A 16 2.99 -6.51 11.81
CA VAL A 16 3.90 -7.50 11.24
C VAL A 16 5.15 -7.61 12.11
N PRO A 17 5.61 -8.83 12.46
CA PRO A 17 6.87 -8.98 13.17
C PRO A 17 8.07 -8.52 12.33
N LEU A 18 9.11 -8.05 13.01
CA LEU A 18 10.41 -7.79 12.38
C LEU A 18 10.89 -9.06 11.64
N GLY A 19 11.33 -8.90 10.40
CA GLY A 19 11.71 -10.01 9.51
C GLY A 19 10.53 -10.80 8.93
N GLY A 20 9.30 -10.48 9.31
CA GLY A 20 8.08 -11.04 8.69
C GLY A 20 7.79 -10.41 7.32
N HIS A 21 6.67 -10.82 6.71
CA HIS A 21 6.26 -10.35 5.39
C HIS A 21 4.92 -9.64 5.41
N VAL A 22 4.70 -8.77 4.43
CA VAL A 22 3.41 -8.12 4.17
C VAL A 22 3.21 -7.86 2.69
N SER A 23 1.97 -7.99 2.23
CA SER A 23 1.54 -7.55 0.91
C SER A 23 0.55 -6.40 1.05
N PHE A 24 0.89 -5.22 0.54
CA PHE A 24 -0.10 -4.17 0.34
C PHE A 24 -0.89 -4.47 -0.93
N VAL A 25 -2.22 -4.38 -0.84
CA VAL A 25 -3.12 -4.67 -1.94
C VAL A 25 -3.89 -3.40 -2.28
N CYS A 26 -3.60 -2.86 -3.46
CA CYS A 26 -4.31 -1.73 -4.03
C CYS A 26 -5.40 -2.24 -4.97
N ARG A 27 -6.63 -1.73 -4.83
CA ARG A 27 -7.75 -2.03 -5.74
C ARG A 27 -8.35 -0.76 -6.30
N GLY A 28 -8.81 -0.83 -7.55
CA GLY A 28 -9.38 0.28 -8.29
C GLY A 28 -10.29 -0.23 -9.42
N PRO A 29 -10.86 0.66 -10.24
CA PRO A 29 -11.75 0.26 -11.32
C PRO A 29 -10.98 -0.52 -12.39
N VAL A 30 -11.68 -1.39 -13.14
CA VAL A 30 -11.09 -2.13 -14.27
C VAL A 30 -10.34 -1.22 -15.25
N GLY A 31 -9.21 -1.71 -15.79
CA GLY A 31 -8.42 -1.00 -16.80
C GLY A 31 -7.45 0.03 -16.24
N VAL A 32 -7.08 -0.09 -14.96
CA VAL A 32 -5.90 0.58 -14.41
C VAL A 32 -4.66 0.09 -15.16
N GLN A 33 -3.78 1.04 -15.51
CA GLN A 33 -2.52 0.76 -16.21
C GLN A 33 -1.37 0.62 -15.21
N THR A 34 -1.38 1.46 -14.18
CA THR A 34 -0.32 1.50 -13.16
C THR A 34 -0.95 1.76 -11.80
N PHE A 35 -0.54 1.00 -10.79
CA PHE A 35 -0.76 1.36 -9.38
C PHE A 35 0.52 1.91 -8.79
N ARG A 36 0.37 2.90 -7.90
CA ARG A 36 1.42 3.50 -7.08
C ARG A 36 1.10 3.27 -5.61
N LEU A 37 2.04 2.68 -4.88
CA LEU A 37 2.03 2.66 -3.42
C LEU A 37 2.92 3.80 -2.91
N GLU A 38 2.33 4.79 -2.25
CA GLU A 38 3.02 5.93 -1.67
C GLU A 38 3.23 5.72 -0.16
N ARG A 39 4.39 6.16 0.34
CA ARG A 39 4.71 6.15 1.76
C ARG A 39 5.00 7.57 2.25
N GLU A 40 4.07 8.10 3.03
CA GLU A 40 4.02 9.53 3.37
C GLU A 40 5.25 10.01 4.13
N SER A 41 5.72 9.21 5.10
CA SER A 41 6.86 9.56 5.97
C SER A 41 8.19 9.81 5.25
N ARG A 42 8.34 9.37 4.00
CA ARG A 42 9.64 9.41 3.30
C ARG A 42 9.59 9.98 1.89
N SER A 43 8.43 10.40 1.40
CA SER A 43 8.23 10.76 -0.01
C SER A 43 8.73 9.67 -0.97
N ILE A 44 8.63 8.39 -0.54
CA ILE A 44 9.01 7.22 -1.32
C ILE A 44 7.73 6.63 -1.89
N TYR A 45 7.79 6.19 -3.15
CA TYR A 45 6.71 5.43 -3.76
C TYR A 45 7.27 4.25 -4.55
N SER A 46 6.39 3.31 -4.87
CA SER A 46 6.67 2.19 -5.76
C SER A 46 5.54 2.08 -6.77
N ASP A 47 5.90 2.00 -8.05
CA ASP A 47 4.94 1.82 -9.15
C ASP A 47 4.98 0.37 -9.62
N THR A 48 3.83 -0.13 -10.08
CA THR A 48 3.74 -1.41 -10.76
C THR A 48 2.70 -1.38 -11.87
N GLU A 49 3.05 -1.99 -13.00
CA GLU A 49 2.14 -2.31 -14.11
C GLU A 49 1.69 -3.77 -14.07
N ASP A 50 2.12 -4.54 -13.05
CA ASP A 50 1.60 -5.88 -12.77
C ASP A 50 0.21 -5.77 -12.14
N VAL A 51 -0.76 -5.51 -13.02
CA VAL A 51 -2.16 -5.28 -12.68
C VAL A 51 -2.99 -6.48 -13.12
N SER A 52 -3.60 -7.13 -12.15
CA SER A 52 -4.55 -8.21 -12.36
C SER A 52 -5.98 -7.68 -12.41
N GLN A 53 -6.87 -8.37 -13.12
CA GLN A 53 -8.31 -8.13 -13.05
C GLN A 53 -8.93 -9.17 -12.10
N THR A 54 -9.36 -8.74 -10.92
CA THR A 54 -9.96 -9.61 -9.89
C THR A 54 -11.43 -9.88 -10.15
N THR A 55 -12.12 -8.89 -10.72
CA THR A 55 -13.51 -9.01 -11.17
C THR A 55 -13.67 -8.25 -12.50
N PRO A 56 -14.78 -8.44 -13.24
CA PRO A 56 -15.02 -7.68 -14.48
C PRO A 56 -15.02 -6.16 -14.30
N SER A 57 -15.13 -5.66 -13.07
CA SER A 57 -15.18 -4.23 -12.73
C SER A 57 -13.98 -3.74 -11.93
N GLU A 58 -13.04 -4.61 -11.55
CA GLU A 58 -11.98 -4.28 -10.59
C GLU A 58 -10.59 -4.72 -11.08
N SER A 59 -9.61 -3.85 -10.85
CA SER A 59 -8.19 -4.10 -11.04
C SER A 59 -7.48 -4.11 -9.69
N GLU A 60 -6.49 -4.99 -9.54
CA GLU A 60 -5.69 -5.16 -8.32
C GLU A 60 -4.21 -5.20 -8.65
N ALA A 61 -3.40 -4.57 -7.79
CA ALA A 61 -1.96 -4.76 -7.75
C ALA A 61 -1.48 -5.03 -6.32
N ARG A 62 -0.40 -5.81 -6.21
CA ARG A 62 0.19 -6.25 -4.94
C ARG A 62 1.62 -5.75 -4.81
N PHE A 63 1.96 -5.18 -3.67
CA PHE A 63 3.31 -4.73 -3.32
C PHE A 63 3.81 -5.53 -2.14
N HIS A 64 4.80 -6.38 -2.38
CA HIS A 64 5.30 -7.31 -1.38
C HIS A 64 6.55 -6.78 -0.68
N ILE A 65 6.63 -7.02 0.63
CA ILE A 65 7.83 -6.84 1.44
C ILE A 65 8.09 -8.16 2.15
N ASP A 66 9.11 -8.92 1.72
CA ASP A 66 9.42 -10.25 2.27
C ASP A 66 10.01 -10.20 3.68
N SER A 67 10.80 -9.16 3.97
CA SER A 67 11.51 -8.99 5.24
C SER A 67 11.32 -7.56 5.74
N VAL A 68 10.35 -7.40 6.64
CA VAL A 68 9.97 -6.12 7.23
C VAL A 68 11.03 -5.68 8.24
N SER A 69 11.54 -4.47 8.04
CA SER A 69 12.39 -3.75 8.98
C SER A 69 11.59 -2.67 9.72
N GLU A 70 12.11 -2.13 10.82
CA GLU A 70 11.52 -0.95 11.49
C GLU A 70 11.34 0.23 10.52
N GLY A 71 12.25 0.33 9.56
CA GLY A 71 12.20 1.34 8.52
C GLY A 71 11.03 1.17 7.56
N ASN A 72 10.26 0.09 7.60
CA ASN A 72 9.02 -0.08 6.83
C ASN A 72 7.78 0.41 7.59
N ALA A 73 7.85 0.63 8.90
CA ALA A 73 6.72 1.18 9.65
C ALA A 73 6.29 2.56 9.10
N GLY A 74 4.99 2.83 9.11
CA GLY A 74 4.44 4.13 8.71
C GLY A 74 3.13 4.05 7.93
N SER A 75 2.74 5.21 7.41
CA SER A 75 1.47 5.42 6.70
C SER A 75 1.63 5.25 5.18
N TYR A 76 0.75 4.45 4.59
CA TYR A 76 0.74 4.08 3.18
C TYR A 76 -0.57 4.49 2.49
N ARG A 77 -0.49 4.84 1.20
CA ARG A 77 -1.64 5.13 0.33
C ARG A 77 -1.47 4.54 -1.06
N CYS A 78 -2.58 4.21 -1.71
CA CYS A 78 -2.60 3.85 -3.12
C CYS A 78 -3.06 5.03 -3.98
N VAL A 79 -2.46 5.17 -5.15
CA VAL A 79 -2.96 5.99 -6.27
C VAL A 79 -2.88 5.11 -7.53
N TYR A 80 -3.67 5.40 -8.56
CA TYR A 80 -3.53 4.71 -9.83
C TYR A 80 -3.57 5.65 -11.03
N TYR A 81 -3.01 5.18 -12.14
CA TYR A 81 -3.05 5.83 -13.43
C TYR A 81 -3.98 5.08 -14.38
N LYS A 82 -4.94 5.81 -14.96
CA LYS A 82 -5.89 5.30 -15.94
C LYS A 82 -6.31 6.41 -16.89
N ALA A 83 -6.34 6.10 -18.19
CA ALA A 83 -6.84 7.02 -19.22
C ALA A 83 -6.18 8.42 -19.16
N HIS A 84 -4.85 8.45 -19.06
CA HIS A 84 -4.04 9.67 -19.05
C HIS A 84 -4.17 10.58 -17.82
N LYS A 85 -4.67 10.04 -16.70
CA LYS A 85 -4.77 10.77 -15.44
C LYS A 85 -4.54 9.89 -14.22
N TRP A 86 -4.05 10.52 -13.16
CA TRP A 86 -3.95 9.93 -11.83
C TRP A 86 -5.28 10.07 -11.07
N SER A 87 -5.61 9.08 -10.25
CA SER A 87 -6.73 9.14 -9.30
C SER A 87 -6.42 10.06 -8.12
N GLU A 88 -7.41 10.28 -7.26
CA GLU A 88 -7.14 10.72 -5.88
C GLU A 88 -6.42 9.61 -5.09
N GLN A 89 -5.83 9.98 -3.96
CA GLN A 89 -5.25 9.05 -3.00
C GLN A 89 -6.32 8.25 -2.26
N SER A 90 -6.03 6.98 -1.95
CA SER A 90 -6.82 6.18 -1.02
C SER A 90 -6.83 6.76 0.39
N ASP A 91 -7.61 6.14 1.28
CA ASP A 91 -7.40 6.29 2.72
C ASP A 91 -6.01 5.80 3.12
N TYR A 92 -5.54 6.24 4.29
CA TYR A 92 -4.28 5.78 4.84
C TYR A 92 -4.41 4.37 5.40
N LEU A 93 -3.35 3.58 5.24
CA LEU A 93 -3.15 2.33 5.96
C LEU A 93 -1.84 2.39 6.72
N GLU A 94 -1.91 2.23 8.04
CA GLU A 94 -0.76 2.27 8.92
C GLU A 94 -0.17 0.87 9.09
N LEU A 95 1.11 0.70 8.74
CA LEU A 95 1.87 -0.52 9.00
C LEU A 95 2.65 -0.37 10.32
N LEU A 96 2.40 -1.27 11.26
CA LEU A 96 3.11 -1.37 12.53
C LEU A 96 4.06 -2.56 12.52
N VAL A 97 5.28 -2.35 13.03
CA VAL A 97 6.31 -3.38 13.10
C VAL A 97 6.51 -3.80 14.55
N LYS A 98 6.34 -5.10 14.83
CA LYS A 98 6.52 -5.71 16.15
C LYS A 98 7.96 -6.16 16.34
N ARG A 99 8.59 -5.73 17.44
CA ARG A 99 9.88 -6.27 17.87
C ARG A 99 9.69 -7.56 18.66
N GLU A 100 10.75 -8.37 18.73
CA GLU A 100 10.77 -9.65 19.47
C GLU A 100 10.54 -9.47 20.98
N ASP A 101 10.90 -8.31 21.54
CA ASP A 101 10.69 -7.96 22.96
C ASP A 101 9.23 -7.55 23.29
N GLY A 102 8.33 -7.60 22.31
CA GLY A 102 6.93 -7.22 22.45
C GLY A 102 6.68 -5.71 22.32
N THR A 103 7.70 -4.90 22.08
CA THR A 103 7.55 -3.46 21.80
C THR A 103 7.20 -3.21 20.33
N TRP A 104 6.55 -2.08 20.06
CA TRP A 104 6.18 -1.65 18.71
C TRP A 104 7.13 -0.56 18.25
N ALA A 105 7.60 -0.62 17.00
CA ALA A 105 8.17 0.55 16.37
C ALA A 105 7.02 1.52 16.07
N LEU A 106 7.00 2.68 16.73
CA LEU A 106 5.98 3.69 16.49
C LEU A 106 6.19 4.34 15.10
N PRO A 107 5.11 4.67 14.39
CA PRO A 107 5.17 5.53 13.21
C PRO A 107 5.93 6.83 13.55
N GLN A 108 6.77 7.29 12.62
CA GLN A 108 7.57 8.52 12.82
C GLN A 108 6.72 9.78 13.05
N SER A 109 5.42 9.76 12.78
CA SER A 109 4.50 10.86 13.07
C SER A 109 4.16 11.02 14.56
N GLN A 110 4.57 10.07 15.41
CA GLN A 110 4.33 10.07 16.86
C GLN A 110 5.61 10.30 17.68
N LEU A 111 6.73 10.66 17.02
CA LEU A 111 8.01 11.02 17.65
C LEU A 111 8.22 12.54 17.64
#